data_AF-A0AA88Y3V3-F1
#
_entry.id   AF-A0AA88Y3V3-F1
#
_cell.length_a   1.000
_cell.length_b   1.000
_cell.length_c   1.000
_cell.angle_alpha   90.00
_cell.angle_beta   90.00
_cell.angle_gamma   90.00
#
_symmetry.space_group_name_H-M   'P 1'
#
loop_
_entity.id
_entity.type
_entity.pdbx_description
1 polymer ?
#
loop_
_entity_poly.entity_id
_entity_poly.type
_entity_poly.pdbx_seq_one_letter_code
_entity_poly.pdbx_strand_id
1 'polypeptide(L)'
;MMKVGEVCKVDICEEDVMKIVRIGKFARDKPNRQMLITLSSADYKGQIFKGAKYLRDSDDTKDIKIANDLTRTERENEKKLFAKAKDLQQREQSGEFTFKVRGPPWARKIVKTRQGIGELHVDPSDPNSVKTDDDAEKADILANFFSGVFTKEPSGELPELEPRNISIPWSEVNIEEDIIRILLSNLNSEKSPGPDQMHPRLFKELSQELAQPLRIIFEKSIRDRQVPDEWKVAKISAIYKKGPKSIAGNYRPVSLTSIVCKVMEKIVRNHITKYFLENDLFTKRQYGFMSGRSTAIQLLKVLDEWTEAIDNGQGIDCIYMDYKKSF
;
A
#
# COMPACT_ATOMS: atom_id res chain seq x y z
N MET A 1 43.66 -11.19 -16.02
CA MET A 1 42.21 -11.02 -16.25
C MET A 1 41.56 -11.29 -14.91
N MET A 2 40.97 -10.29 -14.25
CA MET A 2 40.32 -10.50 -12.94
C MET A 2 39.24 -11.60 -13.06
N LYS A 3 39.18 -12.51 -12.09
CA LYS A 3 38.18 -13.58 -12.11
C LYS A 3 36.81 -12.96 -11.76
N VAL A 4 35.80 -13.25 -12.57
CA VAL A 4 34.43 -12.72 -12.38
C VAL A 4 33.88 -13.00 -10.97
N GLY A 5 34.33 -14.10 -10.34
CA GLY A 5 33.99 -14.46 -8.95
C GLY A 5 34.47 -13.44 -7.92
N GLU A 6 35.70 -12.93 -8.04
CA GLU A 6 36.28 -11.95 -7.10
C GLU A 6 35.51 -10.61 -7.15
N VAL A 7 35.13 -10.18 -8.35
CA VAL A 7 34.43 -8.90 -8.56
C VAL A 7 32.95 -8.98 -8.16
N CYS A 8 32.29 -10.10 -8.42
CA CYS A 8 30.91 -10.31 -8.00
C CYS A 8 30.79 -10.69 -6.52
N LYS A 9 31.91 -10.85 -5.80
CA LYS A 9 32.01 -11.40 -4.44
C LYS A 9 31.30 -12.75 -4.30
N VAL A 10 31.56 -13.64 -5.24
CA VAL A 10 31.04 -15.01 -5.24
C VAL A 10 32.23 -15.97 -5.19
N ASP A 11 32.28 -16.79 -4.16
CA ASP A 11 33.30 -17.83 -4.00
C ASP A 11 33.03 -18.96 -5.00
N ILE A 12 33.66 -18.87 -6.16
CA ILE A 12 33.58 -19.87 -7.24
C ILE A 12 34.99 -20.42 -7.46
N CYS A 13 35.16 -21.72 -7.26
CA CYS A 13 36.42 -22.40 -7.54
C CYS A 13 36.55 -22.68 -9.05
N GLU A 14 37.78 -22.91 -9.54
CA GLU A 14 38.00 -23.25 -10.96
C GLU A 14 37.27 -24.55 -11.36
N GLU A 15 37.10 -25.47 -10.41
CA GLU A 15 36.39 -26.74 -10.57
C GLU A 15 34.88 -26.57 -10.84
N ASP A 16 34.29 -25.43 -10.43
CA ASP A 16 32.87 -25.13 -10.64
C ASP A 16 32.57 -24.61 -12.07
N VAL A 17 33.62 -24.28 -12.84
CA VAL A 17 33.50 -23.78 -14.21
C VAL A 17 33.62 -24.93 -15.20
N MET A 18 32.48 -25.45 -15.64
CA MET A 18 32.41 -26.59 -16.57
C MET A 18 32.90 -26.24 -17.98
N LYS A 19 32.63 -25.03 -18.47
CA LYS A 19 32.97 -24.65 -19.85
C LYS A 19 33.06 -23.14 -20.03
N ILE A 20 34.02 -22.67 -20.83
CA ILE A 20 34.09 -21.29 -21.31
C ILE A 20 34.19 -21.30 -22.84
N VAL A 21 33.26 -20.64 -23.53
CA VAL A 21 33.22 -20.57 -25.01
C VAL A 21 33.09 -19.12 -25.47
N ARG A 22 33.85 -18.71 -26.49
CA ARG A 22 33.64 -17.41 -27.14
C ARG A 22 32.51 -17.52 -28.18
N ILE A 23 31.50 -16.68 -28.06
CA ILE A 23 30.37 -16.62 -28.98
C ILE A 23 30.74 -15.81 -30.23
N GLY A 24 30.37 -16.31 -31.41
CA GLY A 24 30.52 -15.61 -32.70
C GLY A 24 31.86 -15.86 -33.42
N LYS A 25 31.89 -15.51 -34.72
CA LYS A 25 33.08 -15.66 -35.57
C LYS A 25 34.18 -14.68 -35.17
N PHE A 26 35.43 -15.12 -35.27
CA PHE A 26 36.58 -14.23 -35.06
C PHE A 26 36.66 -13.19 -36.18
N ALA A 27 36.84 -11.93 -35.82
CA ALA A 27 37.02 -10.83 -36.76
C ALA A 27 38.05 -9.85 -36.17
N ARG A 28 38.98 -9.35 -36.98
CA ARG A 28 40.12 -8.52 -36.52
C ARG A 28 39.67 -7.17 -35.93
N ASP A 29 38.50 -6.68 -36.33
CA ASP A 29 37.86 -5.44 -35.88
C ASP A 29 37.10 -5.59 -34.54
N LYS A 30 36.90 -6.82 -34.04
CA LYS A 30 36.18 -7.11 -32.78
C LYS A 30 36.97 -8.04 -31.87
N PRO A 31 38.04 -7.55 -31.22
CA PRO A 31 38.88 -8.38 -30.35
C PRO A 31 38.13 -8.90 -29.11
N ASN A 32 37.16 -8.13 -28.59
CA ASN A 32 36.42 -8.45 -27.36
C ASN A 32 35.12 -9.22 -27.66
N ARG A 33 35.24 -10.50 -28.01
CA ARG A 33 34.09 -11.41 -28.19
C ARG A 33 33.46 -11.81 -26.85
N GLN A 34 32.13 -11.86 -26.84
CA GLN A 34 31.33 -12.32 -25.70
C GLN A 34 31.72 -13.76 -25.31
N MET A 35 31.71 -14.03 -24.01
CA MET A 35 32.03 -15.35 -23.44
C MET A 35 30.76 -15.96 -22.83
N LEU A 36 30.49 -17.22 -23.18
CA LEU A 36 29.52 -18.07 -22.52
C LEU A 36 30.26 -18.91 -21.49
N ILE A 37 29.85 -18.80 -20.23
CA ILE A 37 30.40 -19.57 -19.12
C ILE A 37 29.32 -20.53 -18.63
N THR A 38 29.61 -21.82 -18.64
CA THR A 38 28.77 -22.88 -18.09
C THR A 38 29.31 -23.26 -16.72
N LEU A 39 28.42 -23.23 -15.72
CA LEU A 39 28.75 -23.57 -14.33
C LEU A 39 28.18 -24.94 -13.96
N SER A 40 28.77 -25.57 -12.95
CA SER A 40 28.37 -26.86 -12.40
C SER A 40 26.98 -26.84 -11.76
N SER A 41 26.59 -25.71 -11.16
CA SER A 41 25.31 -25.54 -10.44
C SER A 41 24.56 -24.26 -10.81
N ALA A 42 23.22 -24.35 -10.78
CA ALA A 42 22.31 -23.21 -10.94
C ALA A 42 22.36 -22.23 -9.74
N ASP A 43 22.83 -22.67 -8.57
CA ASP A 43 22.93 -21.82 -7.37
C ASP A 43 24.02 -20.76 -7.54
N TYR A 44 25.18 -21.14 -8.08
CA TYR A 44 26.26 -20.20 -8.40
C TYR A 44 25.79 -19.15 -9.42
N LYS A 45 25.02 -19.57 -10.42
CA LYS A 45 24.39 -18.64 -11.37
C LYS A 45 23.53 -17.61 -10.63
N GLY A 46 22.71 -18.04 -9.67
CA GLY A 46 21.91 -17.15 -8.83
C GLY A 46 22.75 -16.16 -8.01
N GLN A 47 23.86 -16.62 -7.43
CA GLN A 47 24.78 -15.77 -6.65
C GLN A 47 25.49 -14.73 -7.53
N ILE A 48 25.98 -15.11 -8.71
CA ILE A 48 26.60 -14.18 -9.68
C ILE A 48 25.62 -13.08 -10.08
N PHE A 49 24.37 -13.43 -10.41
CA PHE A 49 23.38 -12.40 -10.78
C PHE A 49 23.01 -11.47 -9.62
N LYS A 50 23.08 -11.93 -8.37
CA LYS A 50 22.94 -11.07 -7.18
C LYS A 50 24.15 -10.14 -6.99
N GLY A 51 25.35 -10.65 -7.26
CA GLY A 51 26.63 -9.92 -7.17
C GLY A 51 26.91 -8.98 -8.35
N ALA A 52 26.28 -9.20 -9.51
CA ALA A 52 26.52 -8.43 -10.73
C ALA A 52 26.27 -6.92 -10.61
N LYS A 53 25.56 -6.47 -9.56
CA LYS A 53 25.41 -5.04 -9.25
C LYS A 53 26.75 -4.36 -8.91
N TYR A 54 27.69 -5.08 -8.32
CA TYR A 54 28.99 -4.57 -7.89
C TYR A 54 29.96 -4.32 -9.06
N LEU A 55 29.66 -4.86 -10.25
CA LEU A 55 30.44 -4.60 -11.47
C LEU A 55 30.40 -3.13 -11.90
N ARG A 56 29.39 -2.38 -11.43
CA ARG A 56 29.26 -0.95 -11.76
C ARG A 56 30.02 -0.04 -10.80
N ASP A 57 30.48 -0.59 -9.67
CA ASP A 57 31.07 0.18 -8.58
C ASP A 57 32.60 0.34 -8.73
N SER A 58 33.22 -0.35 -9.70
CA SER A 58 34.67 -0.30 -9.98
C SER A 58 34.94 0.18 -11.41
N ASP A 59 35.85 1.15 -11.54
CA ASP A 59 36.25 1.72 -12.84
C ASP A 59 36.82 0.69 -13.82
N ASP A 60 37.44 -0.37 -13.29
CA ASP A 60 38.04 -1.45 -14.10
C ASP A 60 37.00 -2.45 -14.63
N THR A 61 35.78 -2.45 -14.08
CA THR A 61 34.77 -3.48 -14.35
C THR A 61 33.43 -2.94 -14.85
N LYS A 62 33.29 -1.60 -14.92
CA LYS A 62 32.09 -0.89 -15.41
C LYS A 62 31.63 -1.29 -16.81
N ASP A 63 32.56 -1.72 -17.66
CA ASP A 63 32.27 -2.14 -19.05
C ASP A 63 31.84 -3.61 -19.16
N ILE A 64 31.91 -4.38 -18.07
CA ILE A 64 31.51 -5.78 -18.04
C ILE A 64 29.99 -5.89 -17.89
N LYS A 65 29.35 -6.60 -18.83
CA LYS A 65 27.92 -6.91 -18.80
C LYS A 65 27.71 -8.42 -18.68
N ILE A 66 27.04 -8.83 -17.61
CA ILE A 66 26.59 -10.22 -17.43
C ILE A 66 25.12 -10.33 -17.84
N ALA A 67 24.83 -11.29 -18.70
CA ALA A 67 23.48 -11.61 -19.14
C ALA A 67 23.26 -13.12 -19.11
N ASN A 68 22.01 -13.54 -18.92
CA ASN A 68 21.66 -14.95 -18.98
C ASN A 68 21.55 -15.39 -20.44
N ASP A 69 22.11 -16.55 -20.78
CA ASP A 69 21.86 -17.14 -22.10
C ASP A 69 20.47 -17.77 -22.11
N LEU A 70 19.51 -17.00 -22.63
CA LEU A 70 18.12 -17.39 -22.72
C LEU A 70 17.86 -18.11 -24.03
N THR A 71 17.09 -19.19 -23.97
CA THR A 71 16.53 -19.86 -25.15
C THR A 71 15.62 -18.90 -25.93
N ARG A 72 15.34 -19.23 -27.19
CA ARG A 72 14.43 -18.43 -28.03
C ARG A 72 13.07 -18.23 -27.37
N THR A 73 12.49 -19.29 -26.82
CA THR A 73 11.19 -19.27 -26.15
C THR A 73 11.20 -18.36 -24.92
N GLU A 74 12.25 -18.41 -24.10
CA GLU A 74 12.37 -17.53 -22.93
C GLU A 74 12.53 -16.06 -23.31
N ARG A 75 13.27 -15.75 -24.38
CA ARG A 75 13.39 -14.37 -24.91
C ARG A 75 12.05 -13.84 -25.38
N GLU A 76 11.25 -14.67 -26.06
CA GLU A 76 9.91 -14.30 -26.52
C GLU A 76 8.96 -14.06 -25.33
N ASN A 77 9.01 -14.90 -24.29
CA ASN A 77 8.24 -14.71 -23.06
C ASN A 77 8.65 -13.42 -22.30
N GLU A 78 9.95 -13.13 -22.22
CA GLU A 78 10.45 -11.89 -21.64
C GLU A 78 9.94 -10.67 -22.42
N LYS A 79 10.03 -10.69 -23.76
CA LYS A 79 9.48 -9.60 -24.59
C LYS A 79 7.99 -9.39 -24.35
N LYS A 80 7.21 -10.46 -24.24
CA LYS A 80 5.77 -10.40 -23.91
C LYS A 80 5.54 -9.76 -22.54
N LEU A 81 6.32 -10.13 -21.52
CA LEU A 81 6.25 -9.53 -20.18
C LEU A 81 6.55 -8.02 -20.19
N PHE A 82 7.60 -7.59 -20.90
CA PHE A 82 7.93 -6.17 -21.01
C PHE A 82 6.89 -5.38 -21.82
N ALA A 83 6.37 -5.94 -22.91
CA ALA A 83 5.28 -5.32 -23.67
C ALA A 83 4.02 -5.16 -22.81
N LYS A 84 3.66 -6.20 -22.04
CA LYS A 84 2.54 -6.15 -21.09
C LYS A 84 2.75 -5.13 -19.98
N ALA A 85 3.97 -5.01 -19.43
CA ALA A 85 4.29 -3.99 -18.44
C ALA A 85 4.13 -2.57 -19.03
N LYS A 86 4.54 -2.36 -20.28
CA LYS A 86 4.40 -1.07 -20.98
C LYS A 86 2.93 -0.72 -21.26
N ASP A 87 2.13 -1.68 -21.70
CA ASP A 87 0.68 -1.50 -21.87
C ASP A 87 -0.01 -1.18 -20.54
N LEU A 88 0.32 -1.91 -19.47
CA LEU A 88 -0.17 -1.60 -18.12
C LEU A 88 0.23 -0.19 -17.66
N GLN A 89 1.43 0.26 -18.00
CA GLN A 89 1.87 1.63 -17.71
C GLN A 89 1.08 2.68 -18.48
N GLN A 90 0.75 2.43 -19.75
CA GLN A 90 -0.02 3.37 -20.58
C GLN A 90 -1.48 3.48 -20.13
N ARG A 91 -2.05 2.40 -19.60
CA ARG A 91 -3.41 2.38 -19.04
C ARG A 91 -3.49 2.99 -17.64
N GLU A 92 -2.36 3.25 -17.00
CA GLU A 92 -2.31 3.84 -15.67
C GLU A 92 -2.56 5.35 -15.80
N GLN A 93 -3.74 5.79 -15.37
CA GLN A 93 -4.18 7.18 -15.48
C GLN A 93 -3.79 8.04 -14.26
N SER A 94 -3.53 7.42 -13.11
CA SER A 94 -3.23 8.12 -11.85
C SER A 94 -1.79 8.68 -11.80
N GLY A 95 -0.88 8.21 -12.64
CA GLY A 95 0.56 8.42 -12.51
C GLY A 95 1.13 7.88 -11.20
N GLU A 96 0.38 7.15 -10.40
CA GLU A 96 0.74 6.75 -9.04
C GLU A 96 1.61 5.49 -9.06
N PHE A 97 1.46 4.66 -10.08
CA PHE A 97 2.12 3.38 -10.15
C PHE A 97 2.99 3.23 -11.40
N THR A 98 4.11 2.56 -11.19
CA THR A 98 5.00 2.10 -12.24
C THR A 98 4.97 0.58 -12.32
N PHE A 99 4.85 0.05 -13.53
CA PHE A 99 4.88 -1.39 -13.78
C PHE A 99 6.27 -1.78 -14.29
N LYS A 100 7.04 -2.48 -13.45
CA LYS A 100 8.40 -2.91 -13.77
C LYS A 100 8.49 -4.43 -13.78
N VAL A 101 9.17 -4.99 -14.78
CA VAL A 101 9.54 -6.40 -14.77
C VAL A 101 10.73 -6.58 -13.81
N ARG A 102 10.54 -7.39 -12.76
CA ARG A 102 11.55 -7.66 -11.73
C ARG A 102 11.69 -9.16 -11.49
N GLY A 103 12.81 -9.55 -10.89
CA GLY A 103 13.14 -10.95 -10.59
C GLY A 103 14.25 -11.50 -11.47
N PRO A 104 14.82 -12.66 -11.11
CA PRO A 104 15.81 -13.34 -11.93
C PRO A 104 15.16 -13.83 -13.23
N PRO A 105 15.92 -14.04 -14.32
CA PRO A 105 15.39 -14.33 -15.65
C PRO A 105 14.33 -15.45 -15.70
N TRP A 106 14.45 -16.49 -14.86
CA TRP A 106 13.53 -17.63 -14.77
C TRP A 106 12.28 -17.40 -13.90
N ALA A 107 12.23 -16.32 -13.11
CA ALA A 107 11.10 -15.99 -12.23
C ALA A 107 10.66 -14.52 -12.39
N ARG A 108 10.88 -13.93 -13.57
CA ARG A 108 10.50 -12.55 -13.84
C ARG A 108 8.99 -12.39 -13.76
N LYS A 109 8.56 -11.39 -13.00
CA LYS A 109 7.16 -10.99 -12.88
C LYS A 109 7.02 -9.49 -13.01
N ILE A 110 5.84 -9.07 -13.45
CA ILE A 110 5.48 -7.65 -13.44
C ILE A 110 5.17 -7.29 -11.99
N VAL A 111 5.87 -6.29 -11.47
CA VAL A 111 5.63 -5.72 -10.15
C VAL A 111 5.08 -4.31 -10.34
N LYS A 112 3.94 -4.06 -9.71
CA LYS A 112 3.35 -2.73 -9.59
C LYS A 112 4.01 -2.04 -8.40
N THR A 113 4.85 -1.04 -8.67
CA THR A 113 5.54 -0.25 -7.64
C THR A 113 4.98 1.16 -7.60
N ARG A 114 4.75 1.70 -6.40
CA ARG A 114 4.32 3.09 -6.25
C ARG A 114 5.45 4.03 -6.68
N GLN A 115 5.13 5.05 -7.46
CA GLN A 115 6.08 6.13 -7.73
C GLN A 115 6.29 6.93 -6.45
N GLY A 116 7.53 7.34 -6.18
CA GLY A 116 7.83 8.26 -5.08
C GLY A 116 7.09 9.58 -5.25
N ILE A 117 7.04 10.36 -4.17
CA ILE A 117 6.51 11.72 -4.22
C ILE A 117 7.50 12.56 -5.03
N GLY A 118 7.02 13.14 -6.13
CA GLY A 118 7.82 14.03 -6.95
C GLY A 118 8.07 15.37 -6.24
N GLU A 119 8.67 16.30 -6.96
CA GLU A 119 8.99 17.62 -6.41
C GLU A 119 7.75 18.34 -5.85
N LEU A 120 7.88 18.93 -4.67
CA LEU A 120 6.82 19.71 -4.02
C LEU A 120 7.20 21.18 -3.90
N HIS A 121 6.21 22.06 -4.00
CA HIS A 121 6.33 23.48 -3.67
C HIS A 121 6.66 23.66 -2.17
N VAL A 122 7.71 24.42 -1.87
CA VAL A 122 8.14 24.70 -0.49
C VAL A 122 7.05 25.45 0.29
N ASP A 123 6.36 26.39 -0.37
CA ASP A 123 5.12 26.97 0.15
C ASP A 123 3.91 26.31 -0.53
N PRO A 124 3.12 25.48 0.18
CA PRO A 124 1.90 24.88 -0.35
C PRO A 124 0.83 25.87 -0.83
N SER A 125 0.92 27.13 -0.39
CA SER A 125 -0.04 28.20 -0.67
C SER A 125 0.32 29.01 -1.92
N ASP A 126 1.61 29.02 -2.31
CA ASP A 126 2.11 29.73 -3.49
C ASP A 126 2.50 28.76 -4.62
N PRO A 127 1.73 28.71 -5.72
CA PRO A 127 2.02 27.88 -6.89
C PRO A 127 3.32 28.25 -7.64
N ASN A 128 3.91 29.41 -7.35
CA ASN A 128 5.18 29.85 -7.94
C ASN A 128 6.37 29.65 -6.99
N SER A 129 6.14 29.11 -5.80
CA SER A 129 7.24 28.84 -4.87
C SER A 129 8.24 27.84 -5.45
N VAL A 130 9.49 27.96 -4.99
CA VAL A 130 10.55 27.02 -5.34
C VAL A 130 10.11 25.61 -4.99
N LYS A 131 10.46 24.65 -5.86
CA LYS A 131 10.19 23.24 -5.61
C LYS A 131 11.40 22.56 -4.99
N THR A 132 11.15 21.59 -4.12
CA THR A 132 12.16 20.72 -3.53
C THR A 132 11.96 19.28 -3.97
N ASP A 133 13.07 18.56 -4.20
CA ASP A 133 13.09 17.11 -4.36
C ASP A 133 13.69 16.39 -3.14
N ASP A 134 14.08 17.13 -2.09
CA ASP A 134 14.60 16.53 -0.88
C ASP A 134 13.51 15.76 -0.12
N ASP A 135 13.79 14.51 0.25
CA ASP A 135 12.79 13.63 0.84
C ASP A 135 12.37 14.08 2.26
N ALA A 136 13.28 14.69 3.03
CA ALA A 136 12.97 15.19 4.37
C ALA A 136 12.12 16.46 4.28
N GLU A 137 12.50 17.41 3.43
CA GLU A 137 11.71 18.63 3.20
C GLU A 137 10.31 18.30 2.66
N LYS A 138 10.20 17.36 1.70
CA LYS A 138 8.90 16.88 1.20
C LYS A 138 8.03 16.30 2.32
N ALA A 139 8.63 15.55 3.24
CA ALA A 139 7.91 14.98 4.38
C ALA A 139 7.40 16.08 5.33
N ASP A 140 8.22 17.08 5.64
CA ASP A 140 7.85 18.19 6.51
C ASP A 140 6.76 19.07 5.89
N ILE A 141 6.86 19.39 4.59
CA ILE A 141 5.84 20.15 3.86
C ILE A 141 4.48 19.43 3.94
N LEU A 142 4.47 18.12 3.71
CA LEU A 142 3.24 17.32 3.79
C LEU A 142 2.72 17.24 5.23
N ALA A 143 3.60 17.02 6.22
CA ALA A 143 3.22 16.94 7.62
C ALA A 143 2.61 18.26 8.13
N ASN A 144 3.26 19.39 7.84
CA ASN A 144 2.77 20.72 8.17
C ASN A 144 1.41 20.98 7.50
N PHE A 145 1.29 20.69 6.21
CA PHE A 145 0.01 20.84 5.51
C PHE A 145 -1.08 19.95 6.11
N PHE A 146 -0.81 18.67 6.37
CA PHE A 146 -1.81 17.76 6.96
C PHE A 146 -2.19 18.17 8.38
N SER A 147 -1.26 18.65 9.20
CA SER A 147 -1.58 19.14 10.54
C SER A 147 -2.44 20.41 10.50
N GLY A 148 -2.17 21.31 9.55
CA GLY A 148 -2.86 22.61 9.43
C GLY A 148 -4.30 22.52 8.93
N VAL A 149 -4.76 21.35 8.48
CA VAL A 149 -6.15 21.16 8.02
C VAL A 149 -7.08 20.64 9.11
N PHE A 150 -6.55 20.20 10.25
CA PHE A 150 -7.38 19.76 11.37
C PHE A 150 -8.04 20.96 12.03
N THR A 151 -9.36 20.86 12.18
CA THR A 151 -10.15 21.85 12.92
C THR A 151 -9.86 21.69 14.40
N LYS A 152 -9.59 22.81 15.10
CA LYS A 152 -9.63 22.82 16.57
C LYS A 152 -11.10 22.86 16.98
N GLU A 153 -11.56 21.80 17.63
CA GLU A 153 -12.94 21.71 18.11
C GLU A 153 -13.27 22.93 18.99
N PRO A 154 -14.40 23.61 18.77
CA PRO A 154 -14.79 24.74 19.60
C PRO A 154 -15.06 24.25 21.03
N SER A 155 -14.54 24.96 22.02
CA SER A 155 -14.75 24.68 23.45
C SER A 155 -16.16 25.07 23.94
N GLY A 156 -17.15 25.11 23.04
CA GLY A 156 -18.51 25.57 23.31
C GLY A 156 -19.46 24.46 23.73
N GLU A 157 -20.70 24.83 24.00
CA GLU A 157 -21.77 23.88 24.31
C GLU A 157 -22.15 23.09 23.05
N LEU A 158 -22.23 21.77 23.19
CA LEU A 158 -22.76 20.90 22.14
C LEU A 158 -24.24 21.21 21.94
N PRO A 159 -24.76 21.12 20.70
CA PRO A 159 -26.19 21.31 20.47
C PRO A 159 -26.99 20.30 21.29
N GLU A 160 -28.06 20.76 21.92
CA GLU A 160 -29.02 19.86 22.56
C GLU A 160 -29.64 18.96 21.50
N LEU A 161 -29.49 17.65 21.68
CA LEU A 161 -30.06 16.65 20.80
C LEU A 161 -31.37 16.15 21.40
N GLU A 162 -32.40 16.08 20.57
CA GLU A 162 -33.68 15.47 20.95
C GLU A 162 -33.46 14.03 21.46
N PRO A 163 -34.04 13.67 22.62
CA PRO A 163 -33.92 12.32 23.16
C PRO A 163 -34.52 11.32 22.19
N ARG A 164 -33.75 10.28 21.86
CA ARG A 164 -34.21 9.20 20.98
C ARG A 164 -34.81 8.08 21.81
N ASN A 165 -35.82 7.40 21.25
CA ASN A 165 -36.38 6.20 21.86
C ASN A 165 -35.34 5.08 21.83
N ILE A 166 -34.92 4.65 23.02
CA ILE A 166 -33.99 3.54 23.23
C ILE A 166 -34.80 2.37 23.78
N SER A 167 -34.84 1.27 23.01
CA SER A 167 -35.52 0.04 23.41
C SER A 167 -34.59 -0.88 24.20
N ILE A 168 -33.31 -0.89 23.85
CA ILE A 168 -32.28 -1.77 24.43
C ILE A 168 -31.22 -0.87 25.08
N PRO A 169 -30.97 -1.01 26.40
CA PRO A 169 -29.97 -0.20 27.09
C PRO A 169 -28.56 -0.52 26.59
N TRP A 170 -27.65 0.45 26.73
CA TRP A 170 -26.25 0.24 26.41
C TRP A 170 -25.63 -0.82 27.33
N SER A 171 -24.87 -1.73 26.76
CA SER A 171 -24.12 -2.76 27.49
C SER A 171 -22.62 -2.61 27.31
N GLU A 172 -21.83 -3.20 28.20
CA GLU A 172 -20.38 -3.21 28.08
C GLU A 172 -19.93 -3.99 26.83
N VAL A 173 -18.79 -3.59 26.28
CA VAL A 173 -18.19 -4.25 25.11
C VAL A 173 -17.71 -5.64 25.52
N ASN A 174 -18.32 -6.67 24.97
CA ASN A 174 -17.91 -8.05 25.21
C ASN A 174 -16.69 -8.41 24.35
N ILE A 175 -15.60 -8.84 24.99
CA ILE A 175 -14.33 -9.19 24.35
C ILE A 175 -14.09 -10.68 24.48
N GLU A 176 -14.48 -11.43 23.45
CA GLU A 176 -14.32 -12.88 23.41
C GLU A 176 -13.06 -13.30 22.66
N GLU A 177 -12.38 -14.32 23.17
CA GLU A 177 -11.17 -14.90 22.56
C GLU A 177 -11.46 -15.39 21.13
N ASP A 178 -12.58 -16.09 20.93
CA ASP A 178 -12.98 -16.63 19.64
C ASP A 178 -13.19 -15.54 18.59
N ILE A 179 -13.78 -14.41 18.99
CA ILE A 179 -13.95 -13.24 18.10
C ILE A 179 -12.58 -12.72 17.68
N ILE A 180 -11.65 -12.55 18.62
CA ILE A 180 -10.30 -12.08 18.31
C ILE A 180 -9.60 -13.05 17.36
N ARG A 181 -9.62 -14.35 17.64
CA ARG A 181 -9.05 -15.38 16.76
C ARG A 181 -9.57 -15.28 15.34
N ILE A 182 -10.89 -15.16 15.16
CA ILE A 182 -11.52 -15.01 13.85
C ILE A 182 -11.09 -13.70 13.16
N LEU A 183 -10.95 -12.60 13.91
CA LEU A 183 -10.49 -11.34 13.36
C LEU A 183 -9.04 -11.40 12.88
N LEU A 184 -8.17 -12.07 13.65
CA LEU A 184 -6.76 -12.26 13.31
C LEU A 184 -6.58 -13.18 12.09
N SER A 185 -7.29 -14.31 12.04
CA SER A 185 -7.21 -15.26 10.91
C SER A 185 -7.70 -14.66 9.59
N ASN A 186 -8.61 -13.69 9.66
CA ASN A 186 -9.13 -12.96 8.50
C ASN A 186 -8.33 -11.71 8.12
N LEU A 187 -7.18 -11.46 8.76
CA LEU A 187 -6.31 -10.36 8.35
C LEU A 187 -5.82 -10.56 6.91
N ASN A 188 -5.69 -9.45 6.19
CA ASN A 188 -5.07 -9.44 4.86
C ASN A 188 -3.54 -9.37 5.05
N SER A 189 -2.86 -10.47 4.71
CA SER A 189 -1.41 -10.62 4.85
C SER A 189 -0.60 -9.66 3.98
N GLU A 190 -1.21 -9.05 2.97
CA GLU A 190 -0.52 -8.16 2.02
C GLU A 190 -0.59 -6.69 2.43
N LYS A 191 -1.12 -6.40 3.61
CA LYS A 191 -1.16 -5.03 4.18
C LYS A 191 0.16 -4.68 4.86
N SER A 192 0.48 -3.39 4.85
CA SER A 192 1.67 -2.86 5.50
C SER A 192 1.53 -2.84 7.03
N PRO A 193 2.63 -3.02 7.78
CA PRO A 193 2.64 -2.87 9.23
C PRO A 193 2.46 -1.39 9.65
N GLY A 194 2.11 -1.20 10.92
CA GLY A 194 2.10 0.12 11.57
C GLY A 194 3.50 0.54 12.04
N PRO A 195 3.59 1.54 12.94
CA PRO A 195 4.86 1.99 13.52
C PRO A 195 5.56 0.91 14.35
N ASP A 196 4.80 -0.04 14.87
CA ASP A 196 5.27 -1.24 15.60
C ASP A 196 6.02 -2.24 14.70
N GLN A 197 5.99 -2.07 13.38
CA GLN A 197 6.62 -2.95 12.39
C GLN A 197 6.12 -4.39 12.42
N MET A 198 5.01 -4.66 13.10
CA MET A 198 4.42 -5.99 13.23
C MET A 198 3.56 -6.29 12.01
N HIS A 199 3.96 -7.27 11.22
CA HIS A 199 3.32 -7.58 9.94
C HIS A 199 2.00 -8.36 10.13
N PRO A 200 0.93 -8.12 9.33
CA PRO A 200 -0.36 -8.81 9.51
C PRO A 200 -0.25 -10.33 9.40
N ARG A 201 0.70 -10.83 8.61
CA ARG A 201 0.95 -12.26 8.46
C ARG A 201 1.29 -12.92 9.79
N LEU A 202 2.10 -12.28 10.65
CA LEU A 202 2.45 -12.83 11.96
C LEU A 202 1.19 -13.11 12.80
N PHE A 203 0.31 -12.11 12.89
CA PHE A 203 -0.94 -12.21 13.64
C PHE A 203 -1.91 -13.25 13.07
N LYS A 204 -1.91 -13.41 11.74
CA LYS A 204 -2.74 -14.40 11.06
C LYS A 204 -2.30 -15.83 11.35
N GLU A 205 -1.00 -16.10 11.19
CA GLU A 205 -0.43 -17.43 11.41
C GLU A 205 -0.47 -17.83 12.89
N LEU A 206 -0.31 -16.87 13.80
CA LEU A 206 -0.34 -17.09 15.26
C LEU A 206 -1.69 -16.70 15.88
N SER A 207 -2.78 -16.79 15.11
CA SER A 207 -4.09 -16.31 15.56
C SER A 207 -4.65 -17.08 16.75
N GLN A 208 -4.31 -18.37 16.87
CA GLN A 208 -4.75 -19.22 17.98
C GLN A 208 -4.02 -18.85 19.28
N GLU A 209 -2.71 -18.64 19.19
CA GLU A 209 -1.82 -18.40 20.33
C GLU A 209 -1.95 -16.97 20.85
N LEU A 210 -2.22 -16.00 19.97
CA LEU A 210 -2.30 -14.58 20.32
C LEU A 210 -3.69 -14.15 20.78
N ALA A 211 -4.75 -14.93 20.52
CA ALA A 211 -6.12 -14.52 20.84
C ALA A 211 -6.31 -14.25 22.35
N GLN A 212 -5.89 -15.18 23.21
CA GLN A 212 -6.08 -15.04 24.65
C GLN A 212 -5.20 -13.93 25.28
N PRO A 213 -3.90 -13.79 24.97
CA PRO A 213 -3.11 -12.64 25.42
C PRO A 213 -3.71 -11.30 25.00
N LEU A 214 -4.16 -11.18 23.74
CA LEU A 214 -4.76 -9.95 23.24
C LEU A 214 -6.10 -9.65 23.91
N ARG A 215 -6.90 -10.67 24.23
CA ARG A 215 -8.13 -10.51 25.00
C ARG A 215 -7.85 -9.82 26.34
N ILE A 216 -6.88 -10.31 27.10
CA ILE A 216 -6.50 -9.76 28.41
C ILE A 216 -6.08 -8.28 28.27
N ILE A 217 -5.30 -7.97 27.23
CA ILE A 217 -4.85 -6.59 26.95
C ILE A 217 -6.04 -5.69 26.60
N PHE A 218 -6.95 -6.15 25.75
CA PHE A 218 -8.12 -5.38 25.33
C PHE A 218 -9.08 -5.15 26.49
N GLU A 219 -9.35 -6.16 27.32
CA GLU A 219 -10.21 -6.04 28.50
C GLU A 219 -9.62 -5.03 29.50
N LYS A 220 -8.31 -5.10 29.74
CA LYS A 220 -7.60 -4.14 30.58
C LYS A 220 -7.69 -2.72 29.99
N SER A 221 -7.52 -2.58 28.68
CA SER A 221 -7.57 -1.27 28.00
C SER A 221 -8.95 -0.62 28.10
N ILE A 222 -10.03 -1.39 27.92
CA ILE A 222 -11.41 -0.91 28.12
C ILE A 222 -11.65 -0.52 29.58
N ARG A 223 -11.26 -1.38 30.53
CA ARG A 223 -11.46 -1.17 31.97
C ARG A 223 -10.74 0.09 32.47
N ASP A 224 -9.48 0.23 32.09
CA ASP A 224 -8.61 1.33 32.55
C ASP A 224 -8.83 2.61 31.73
N ARG A 225 -9.61 2.54 30.63
CA ARG A 225 -9.85 3.63 29.67
C ARG A 225 -8.55 4.19 29.07
N GLN A 226 -7.57 3.32 28.88
CA GLN A 226 -6.26 3.66 28.36
C GLN A 226 -5.82 2.62 27.34
N VAL A 227 -5.15 3.06 26.28
CA VAL A 227 -4.50 2.19 25.29
C VAL A 227 -3.00 2.37 25.36
N PRO A 228 -2.20 1.36 24.96
CA PRO A 228 -0.76 1.48 24.83
C PRO A 228 -0.34 2.72 24.03
N ASP A 229 0.72 3.40 24.46
CA ASP A 229 1.17 4.63 23.79
C ASP A 229 1.59 4.39 22.34
N GLU A 230 2.14 3.22 22.03
CA GLU A 230 2.46 2.81 20.67
C GLU A 230 1.24 2.79 19.73
N TRP A 231 0.04 2.55 20.26
CA TRP A 231 -1.20 2.53 19.46
C TRP A 231 -1.72 3.94 19.15
N LYS A 232 -1.26 4.96 19.89
CA LYS A 232 -1.61 6.37 19.66
C LYS A 232 -0.78 6.98 18.53
N VAL A 233 0.27 6.29 18.07
CA VAL A 233 1.16 6.74 17.01
C VAL A 233 0.74 6.13 15.67
N ALA A 234 0.88 6.90 14.59
CA ALA A 234 0.62 6.44 13.23
C ALA A 234 1.76 6.84 12.29
N LYS A 235 2.04 5.97 11.31
CA LYS A 235 2.91 6.31 10.18
C LYS A 235 2.04 6.87 9.05
N ILE A 236 2.22 8.14 8.72
CA ILE A 236 1.46 8.81 7.66
C ILE A 236 2.08 8.53 6.30
N SER A 237 1.28 8.00 5.37
CA SER A 237 1.65 7.88 3.96
C SER A 237 0.81 8.83 3.12
N ALA A 238 1.46 9.74 2.39
CA ALA A 238 0.77 10.62 1.46
C ALA A 238 0.35 9.85 0.19
N ILE A 239 -0.92 10.00 -0.19
CA ILE A 239 -1.51 9.38 -1.38
C ILE A 239 -2.00 10.45 -2.34
N TYR A 240 -1.45 10.47 -3.54
CA TYR A 240 -1.89 11.42 -4.56
C TYR A 240 -3.39 11.25 -4.89
N LYS A 241 -4.13 12.35 -4.90
CA LYS A 241 -5.59 12.39 -5.08
C LYS A 241 -5.99 12.91 -6.45
N LYS A 242 -5.56 14.11 -6.81
CA LYS A 242 -5.98 14.85 -8.02
C LYS A 242 -5.12 16.10 -8.23
N GLY A 243 -5.12 16.71 -9.42
CA GLY A 243 -4.46 18.00 -9.67
C GLY A 243 -2.92 17.92 -9.77
N PRO A 244 -2.20 19.05 -9.78
CA PRO A 244 -0.74 19.03 -9.86
C PRO A 244 -0.09 18.30 -8.68
N LYS A 245 0.82 17.35 -8.97
CA LYS A 245 1.58 16.59 -7.97
C LYS A 245 2.56 17.44 -7.16
N SER A 246 2.88 18.66 -7.60
CA SER A 246 3.75 19.54 -6.83
C SER A 246 3.05 20.24 -5.66
N ILE A 247 1.73 20.09 -5.53
CA ILE A 247 0.94 20.77 -4.51
C ILE A 247 0.60 19.78 -3.39
N ALA A 248 1.01 20.07 -2.14
CA ALA A 248 0.75 19.20 -0.98
C ALA A 248 -0.74 18.91 -0.77
N GLY A 249 -1.62 19.90 -1.02
CA GLY A 249 -3.07 19.77 -0.90
C GLY A 249 -3.75 18.78 -1.86
N ASN A 250 -3.00 18.29 -2.83
CA ASN A 250 -3.43 17.26 -3.77
C ASN A 250 -3.11 15.84 -3.30
N TYR A 251 -2.58 15.69 -2.08
CA TYR A 251 -2.35 14.41 -1.42
C TYR A 251 -3.35 14.20 -0.28
N ARG A 252 -3.67 12.93 0.01
CA ARG A 252 -4.43 12.49 1.19
C ARG A 252 -3.46 11.85 2.18
N PRO A 253 -3.53 12.17 3.48
CA PRO A 253 -2.85 11.38 4.50
C PRO A 253 -3.55 10.03 4.65
N VAL A 254 -2.79 8.94 4.65
CA VAL A 254 -3.27 7.62 5.08
C VAL A 254 -2.45 7.18 6.27
N SER A 255 -3.13 7.04 7.41
CA SER A 255 -2.53 6.62 8.68
C SER A 255 -2.39 5.11 8.74
N LEU A 256 -1.15 4.63 8.79
CA LEU A 256 -0.84 3.25 9.15
C LEU A 256 -0.69 3.19 10.67
N THR A 257 -1.72 2.70 11.36
CA THR A 257 -1.73 2.43 12.80
C THR A 257 -1.43 0.96 13.10
N SER A 258 -1.15 0.64 14.37
CA SER A 258 -0.93 -0.73 14.84
C SER A 258 -2.08 -1.66 14.42
N ILE A 259 -1.72 -2.86 13.99
CA ILE A 259 -2.68 -3.88 13.56
C ILE A 259 -3.53 -4.34 14.75
N VAL A 260 -2.90 -4.47 15.91
CA VAL A 260 -3.57 -4.89 17.14
C VAL A 260 -4.61 -3.84 17.55
N CYS A 261 -4.27 -2.56 17.46
CA CYS A 261 -5.21 -1.44 17.68
C CYS A 261 -6.44 -1.56 16.76
N LYS A 262 -6.23 -1.80 15.46
CA LYS A 262 -7.32 -1.97 14.48
C LYS A 262 -8.24 -3.16 14.80
N VAL A 263 -7.71 -4.23 15.38
CA VAL A 263 -8.53 -5.38 15.82
C VAL A 263 -9.45 -4.95 16.96
N MET A 264 -8.93 -4.23 17.96
CA MET A 264 -9.72 -3.70 19.07
C MET A 264 -10.78 -2.68 18.58
N GLU A 265 -10.39 -1.73 17.72
CA GLU A 265 -11.30 -0.76 17.10
C GLU A 265 -12.45 -1.47 16.38
N LYS A 266 -12.16 -2.58 15.68
CA LYS A 266 -13.18 -3.36 14.98
C LYS A 266 -14.17 -4.02 15.95
N ILE A 267 -13.71 -4.51 17.10
CA ILE A 267 -14.59 -5.06 18.15
C ILE A 267 -15.51 -3.96 18.68
N VAL A 268 -14.95 -2.82 19.08
CA VAL A 268 -15.70 -1.67 19.60
C VAL A 268 -16.71 -1.15 18.57
N ARG A 269 -16.28 -0.97 17.31
CA ARG A 269 -17.15 -0.52 16.22
C ARG A 269 -18.31 -1.48 15.99
N ASN A 270 -18.07 -2.80 16.01
CA ASN A 270 -19.11 -3.79 15.80
C ASN A 270 -20.14 -3.73 16.93
N HIS A 271 -19.71 -3.53 18.19
CA HIS A 271 -20.60 -3.35 19.33
C HIS A 271 -21.47 -2.09 19.19
N ILE A 272 -20.86 -0.94 18.87
CA ILE A 272 -21.59 0.32 18.63
C ILE A 272 -22.58 0.15 17.49
N THR A 273 -22.16 -0.45 16.38
CA THR A 273 -23.01 -0.61 15.19
C THR A 273 -24.19 -1.52 15.48
N LYS A 274 -23.98 -2.61 16.23
CA LYS A 274 -25.05 -3.51 16.67
C LYS A 274 -26.07 -2.75 17.52
N TYR A 275 -25.61 -2.02 18.54
CA TYR A 275 -26.47 -1.20 19.40
C TYR A 275 -27.31 -0.18 18.60
N PHE A 276 -26.69 0.49 17.63
CA PHE A 276 -27.39 1.46 16.78
C PHE A 276 -28.42 0.81 15.85
N LEU A 277 -28.17 -0.39 15.36
CA LEU A 277 -29.11 -1.13 14.52
C LEU A 277 -30.31 -1.64 15.34
N GLU A 278 -30.06 -2.20 16.52
CA GLU A 278 -31.09 -2.75 17.40
C GLU A 278 -32.03 -1.68 17.95
N ASN A 279 -31.57 -0.44 18.05
CA ASN A 279 -32.36 0.72 18.47
C ASN A 279 -32.85 1.62 17.31
N ASP A 280 -32.72 1.19 16.04
CA ASP A 280 -33.08 1.97 14.83
C ASP A 280 -32.51 3.42 14.83
N LEU A 281 -31.27 3.59 15.32
CA LEU A 281 -30.62 4.90 15.46
C LEU A 281 -29.97 5.39 14.15
N PHE A 282 -29.73 4.49 13.19
CA PHE A 282 -29.25 4.88 11.87
C PHE A 282 -30.38 5.36 10.98
N THR A 283 -30.15 6.43 10.21
CA THR A 283 -31.14 6.82 9.20
C THR A 283 -31.27 5.75 8.12
N LYS A 284 -32.51 5.49 7.71
CA LYS A 284 -32.84 4.57 6.60
C LYS A 284 -32.26 5.04 5.26
N ARG A 285 -31.83 6.30 5.17
CA ARG A 285 -31.18 6.91 4.00
C ARG A 285 -29.65 6.87 4.02
N GLN A 286 -29.01 6.27 5.04
CA GLN A 286 -27.54 6.14 5.10
C GLN A 286 -27.07 4.90 4.36
N TYR A 287 -26.39 5.07 3.23
CA TYR A 287 -25.88 3.95 2.42
C TYR A 287 -24.38 3.69 2.60
N GLY A 288 -23.61 4.75 2.87
CA GLY A 288 -22.17 4.65 3.10
C GLY A 288 -21.85 3.90 4.39
N PHE A 289 -20.84 3.04 4.35
CA PHE A 289 -20.29 2.31 5.51
C PHE A 289 -21.29 1.41 6.26
N MET A 290 -22.42 1.07 5.64
CA MET A 290 -23.43 0.18 6.21
C MET A 290 -23.38 -1.19 5.54
N SER A 291 -23.45 -2.27 6.34
CA SER A 291 -23.53 -3.63 5.80
C SER A 291 -24.81 -3.82 4.99
N GLY A 292 -24.71 -4.50 3.85
CA GLY A 292 -25.84 -4.73 2.94
C GLY A 292 -26.31 -3.50 2.15
N ARG A 293 -25.63 -2.36 2.26
CA ARG A 293 -25.91 -1.15 1.47
C ARG A 293 -24.71 -0.80 0.58
N SER A 294 -24.97 -0.16 -0.55
CA SER A 294 -23.93 0.24 -1.51
C SER A 294 -24.32 1.54 -2.22
N THR A 295 -23.36 2.15 -2.88
CA THR A 295 -23.60 3.33 -3.74
C THR A 295 -24.53 3.01 -4.90
N ALA A 296 -24.50 1.78 -5.41
CA ALA A 296 -25.39 1.34 -6.48
C ALA A 296 -26.86 1.28 -6.02
N ILE A 297 -27.12 0.77 -4.81
CA ILE A 297 -28.47 0.72 -4.24
C ILE A 297 -28.99 2.14 -3.97
N GLN A 298 -28.12 3.03 -3.48
CA GLN A 298 -28.48 4.44 -3.30
C GLN A 298 -28.89 5.09 -4.63
N LEU A 299 -28.08 4.90 -5.68
CA LEU A 299 -28.36 5.47 -6.99
C LEU A 299 -29.66 4.93 -7.58
N LEU A 300 -29.89 3.62 -7.48
CA LEU A 300 -31.11 2.99 -7.98
C LEU A 300 -32.35 3.59 -7.32
N LYS A 301 -32.33 3.77 -5.99
CA LYS A 301 -33.44 4.36 -5.25
C LYS A 301 -33.68 5.83 -5.63
N VAL A 302 -32.62 6.60 -5.81
CA VAL A 302 -32.73 7.99 -6.27
C VAL A 302 -33.34 8.05 -7.68
N LEU A 303 -32.91 7.17 -8.59
CA LEU A 303 -33.45 7.11 -9.94
C LEU A 303 -34.93 6.71 -9.97
N ASP A 304 -35.34 5.78 -9.11
CA ASP A 304 -36.74 5.37 -8.95
C ASP A 304 -37.61 6.55 -8.49
N GLU A 305 -37.20 7.22 -7.41
CA GLU A 305 -37.87 8.41 -6.87
C GLU A 305 -37.94 9.55 -7.90
N TRP A 306 -36.89 9.74 -8.71
CA TRP A 306 -36.87 10.77 -9.75
C TRP A 306 -37.73 10.41 -10.95
N THR A 307 -37.75 9.15 -11.37
CA THR A 307 -38.57 8.72 -12.51
C THR A 307 -40.05 8.84 -12.17
N GLU A 308 -40.45 8.44 -10.96
CA GLU A 308 -41.82 8.59 -10.48
C GLU A 308 -42.27 10.06 -10.42
N ALA A 309 -41.40 10.97 -9.96
CA ALA A 309 -41.72 12.39 -9.93
C ALA A 309 -41.93 12.96 -11.36
N ILE A 310 -41.09 12.55 -12.32
CA ILE A 310 -41.21 12.95 -13.73
C ILE A 310 -42.51 12.41 -14.35
N ASP A 311 -42.83 11.14 -14.13
CA ASP A 311 -44.05 10.51 -14.64
C ASP A 311 -45.32 11.19 -14.11
N ASN A 312 -45.25 11.74 -12.89
CA ASN A 312 -46.32 12.53 -12.27
C ASN A 312 -46.31 14.02 -12.66
N GLY A 313 -45.44 14.43 -13.59
CA GLY A 313 -45.35 15.82 -14.07
C GLY A 313 -44.74 16.81 -13.07
N GLN A 314 -43.99 16.33 -12.08
CA GLN A 314 -43.33 17.15 -11.07
C GLN A 314 -41.92 17.59 -11.53
N GLY A 315 -41.47 18.75 -11.07
CA GLY A 315 -40.07 19.19 -11.23
C GLY A 315 -39.16 18.59 -10.16
N ILE A 316 -37.88 18.38 -10.49
CA ILE A 316 -36.87 17.83 -9.57
C ILE A 316 -35.71 18.81 -9.44
N ASP A 317 -35.46 19.25 -8.21
CA ASP A 317 -34.27 20.01 -7.84
C ASP A 317 -33.38 19.17 -6.93
N CYS A 318 -32.07 19.15 -7.20
CA CYS A 318 -31.10 18.38 -6.42
C CYS A 318 -30.01 19.29 -5.83
N ILE A 319 -29.76 19.15 -4.53
CA ILE A 319 -28.70 19.86 -3.81
C ILE A 319 -27.64 18.84 -3.39
N TYR A 320 -26.43 18.99 -3.93
CA TYR A 320 -25.27 18.19 -3.53
C TYR A 320 -24.46 18.92 -2.45
N MET A 321 -24.19 18.22 -1.35
CA MET A 321 -23.34 18.70 -0.25
C MET A 321 -22.14 17.78 -0.08
N ASP A 322 -20.96 18.35 0.11
CA ASP A 322 -19.73 17.62 0.39
C ASP A 322 -18.90 18.34 1.46
N TYR A 323 -18.23 17.57 2.32
CA TYR A 323 -17.35 18.11 3.35
C TYR A 323 -15.91 18.12 2.83
N LYS A 324 -15.27 19.28 2.87
CA LYS A 324 -13.86 19.40 2.51
C LYS A 324 -12.99 18.84 3.64
N LYS A 325 -12.20 17.81 3.34
CA LYS A 325 -11.20 17.21 4.26
C LYS A 325 -11.83 16.70 5.57
N SER A 326 -12.86 15.86 5.44
CA SER A 326 -13.66 15.37 6.57
C SER A 326 -12.97 14.35 7.49
N PHE A 327 -11.75 13.92 7.17
CA PHE A 327 -10.98 12.91 7.91
C PHE A 327 -9.50 13.24 7.93
#